data_AF-A0A819AAV3-F1
#
_entry.id   AF-A0A819AAV3-F1
#
_cell.length_a   1.000
_cell.length_b   1.000
_cell.length_c   1.000
_cell.angle_alpha   90.00
_cell.angle_beta   90.00
_cell.angle_gamma   90.00
#
_symmetry.space_group_name_H-M   'P 1'
#
loop_
_entity.id
_entity.type
_entity.pdbx_description
1 polymer ?
#
loop_
_entity_poly.entity_id
_entity_poly.type
_entity_poly.pdbx_seq_one_letter_code
_entity_poly.pdbx_strand_id
1 'polypeptide(L)'
;NIGHDVLLDEFQGLIEREQKSRSHDPITNDLKMQVVQACRTRHQWDTKALDSLRVIQTQALQDRNVPDKQQWETAANSWSKLFTFQGSTIEEKNRQQCVKELQKLLLNRQQLDKTTKHNYTFRSILDYDELTTVKKNLQAQKVDVSNDFISDLWQRVYKIHFLKRNLSTCLDCRRFFYYYQKGLSDQGLDCHEVVFFWRLKRMIEITSNAIRQQISNIETRRLEREVKEILDDFNTDETLKANLLKGKRVDLAEELKRVRQVQEKLEEFIVALNTEK
;
A
#
# COMPACT_ATOMS: atom_id res chain seq x y z
N ASN A 1 -3.06 9.93 0.41
CA ASN A 1 -3.48 8.77 -0.43
C ASN A 1 -2.29 7.84 -0.36
N ILE A 2 -2.43 6.65 0.23
CA ILE A 2 -1.26 5.82 0.63
C ILE A 2 -0.27 5.60 -0.52
N GLY A 3 -0.75 5.39 -1.76
CA GLY A 3 0.14 5.22 -2.91
C GLY A 3 0.94 6.48 -3.26
N HIS A 4 0.30 7.64 -3.25
CA HIS A 4 0.92 8.95 -3.45
C HIS A 4 1.98 9.22 -2.38
N ASP A 5 1.62 8.98 -1.12
CA ASP A 5 2.49 9.28 0.02
C ASP A 5 3.76 8.41 -0.03
N VAL A 6 3.60 7.11 -0.27
CA VAL A 6 4.74 6.17 -0.42
C VAL A 6 5.64 6.51 -1.61
N LEU A 7 5.07 6.89 -2.77
CA LEU A 7 5.86 7.25 -3.95
C LEU A 7 6.74 8.47 -3.69
N LEU A 8 6.19 9.50 -3.06
CA LEU A 8 6.91 10.75 -2.77
C LEU A 8 7.91 10.58 -1.63
N ASP A 9 7.62 9.70 -0.66
CA ASP A 9 8.57 9.35 0.40
C ASP A 9 9.78 8.58 -0.17
N GLU A 10 9.56 7.65 -1.11
CA GLU A 10 10.67 6.99 -1.82
C GLU A 10 11.45 7.99 -2.70
N PHE A 11 10.76 8.91 -3.38
CA PHE A 11 11.43 9.96 -4.17
C PHE A 11 12.32 10.85 -3.29
N GLN A 12 11.81 11.30 -2.14
CA GLN A 12 12.61 12.03 -1.16
C GLN A 12 13.79 11.18 -0.64
N GLY A 13 13.54 9.91 -0.33
CA GLY A 13 14.59 8.98 0.10
C GLY A 13 15.71 8.80 -0.92
N LEU A 14 15.41 8.86 -2.23
CA LEU A 14 16.42 8.84 -3.29
C LEU A 14 17.32 10.09 -3.25
N ILE A 15 16.73 11.27 -3.02
CA ILE A 15 17.48 12.52 -2.88
C ILE A 15 18.38 12.47 -1.63
N GLU A 16 17.85 12.02 -0.50
CA GLU A 16 18.63 11.91 0.75
C GLU A 16 19.79 10.91 0.64
N ARG A 17 19.64 9.84 -0.15
CA ARG A 17 20.73 8.89 -0.44
C ARG A 17 21.80 9.51 -1.33
N GLU A 18 21.40 10.30 -2.33
CA GLU A 18 22.34 11.00 -3.20
C GLU A 18 23.12 12.08 -2.45
N GLN A 19 22.48 12.80 -1.52
CA GLN A 19 23.15 13.77 -0.64
C GLN A 19 24.26 13.17 0.23
N LYS A 20 24.18 11.87 0.54
CA LYS A 20 25.19 11.13 1.32
C LYS A 20 26.34 10.60 0.44
N SER A 21 26.27 10.76 -0.88
CA SER A 21 27.32 10.32 -1.80
C SER A 21 28.57 11.21 -1.70
N ARG A 22 29.76 10.62 -1.89
CA ARG A 22 31.04 11.35 -1.90
C ARG A 22 31.16 12.34 -3.06
N SER A 23 30.40 12.15 -4.14
CA SER A 23 30.40 13.02 -5.33
C SER A 23 29.28 14.06 -5.31
N HIS A 24 28.59 14.22 -4.19
CA HIS A 24 27.43 15.10 -4.09
C HIS A 24 27.84 16.58 -4.11
N ASP A 25 27.12 17.40 -4.90
CA ASP A 25 27.28 18.85 -4.92
C ASP A 25 26.19 19.55 -4.09
N PRO A 26 26.55 20.18 -2.96
CA PRO A 26 25.59 20.83 -2.08
C PRO A 26 24.82 22.00 -2.71
N ILE A 27 25.34 22.58 -3.80
CA ILE A 27 24.71 23.74 -4.48
C ILE A 27 23.27 23.44 -4.91
N THR A 28 22.96 22.18 -5.21
CA THR A 28 21.64 21.77 -5.72
C THR A 28 20.65 21.36 -4.64
N ASN A 29 21.04 21.39 -3.36
CA ASN A 29 20.21 20.85 -2.28
C ASN A 29 18.91 21.62 -2.08
N ASP A 30 18.99 22.95 -1.99
CA ASP A 30 17.81 23.79 -1.79
C ASP A 30 16.84 23.66 -2.97
N LEU A 31 17.37 23.59 -4.19
CA LEU A 31 16.59 23.32 -5.39
C LEU A 31 15.88 21.96 -5.32
N LYS A 32 16.61 20.87 -5.02
CA LYS A 32 16.05 19.52 -4.93
C LYS A 32 14.95 19.43 -3.86
N MET A 33 15.16 20.05 -2.69
CA MET A 33 14.16 20.09 -1.62
C MET A 33 12.89 20.83 -2.05
N GLN A 34 13.02 21.97 -2.72
CA GLN A 34 11.87 22.71 -3.22
C GLN A 34 11.13 21.96 -4.33
N VAL A 35 11.85 21.26 -5.21
CA VAL A 35 11.24 20.39 -6.23
C VAL A 35 10.43 19.27 -5.58
N VAL A 36 10.98 18.59 -4.56
CA VAL A 36 10.24 17.55 -3.81
C VAL A 36 8.98 18.12 -3.18
N GLN A 37 9.06 19.30 -2.56
CA GLN A 37 7.91 19.94 -1.93
C GLN A 37 6.84 20.35 -2.96
N ALA A 38 7.25 20.91 -4.10
CA ALA A 38 6.36 21.25 -5.19
C ALA A 38 5.68 20.00 -5.76
N CYS A 39 6.42 18.90 -5.97
CA CYS A 39 5.87 17.60 -6.37
C CYS A 39 4.83 17.10 -5.35
N ARG A 40 5.08 17.21 -4.04
CA ARG A 40 4.11 16.80 -3.00
C ARG A 40 2.78 17.57 -3.08
N THR A 41 2.80 18.80 -3.57
CA THR A 41 1.59 19.62 -3.72
C THR A 41 0.90 19.46 -5.07
N ARG A 42 1.67 19.28 -6.15
CA ARG A 42 1.18 19.24 -7.54
C ARG A 42 0.77 17.83 -7.96
N HIS A 43 1.50 16.81 -7.50
CA HIS A 43 1.28 15.44 -7.95
C HIS A 43 -0.07 14.91 -7.49
N GLN A 44 -0.83 14.37 -8.43
CA GLN A 44 -2.10 13.71 -8.14
C GLN A 44 -2.10 12.32 -8.74
N TRP A 45 -2.35 11.33 -7.87
CA TRP A 45 -2.48 9.94 -8.27
C TRP A 45 -3.56 9.77 -9.33
N ASP A 46 -3.34 8.88 -10.29
CA ASP A 46 -4.32 8.65 -11.35
C ASP A 46 -5.66 8.17 -10.78
N THR A 47 -6.71 8.96 -11.03
CA THR A 47 -8.07 8.68 -10.58
C THR A 47 -8.63 7.40 -11.18
N LYS A 48 -8.19 7.01 -12.39
CA LYS A 48 -8.63 5.79 -13.08
C LYS A 48 -7.97 4.53 -12.55
N ALA A 49 -6.88 4.66 -11.79
CA ALA A 49 -6.16 3.51 -11.22
C ALA A 49 -7.07 2.71 -10.28
N LEU A 50 -7.88 3.39 -9.46
CA LEU A 50 -8.79 2.73 -8.52
C LEU A 50 -9.83 1.87 -9.25
N ASP A 51 -10.46 2.41 -10.29
CA ASP A 51 -11.49 1.68 -11.03
C ASP A 51 -10.88 0.53 -11.85
N SER A 52 -9.69 0.72 -12.40
CA SER A 52 -8.93 -0.37 -13.04
C SER A 52 -8.64 -1.51 -12.07
N LEU A 53 -8.21 -1.20 -10.84
CA LEU A 53 -7.99 -2.21 -9.79
C LEU A 53 -9.29 -2.92 -9.41
N ARG A 54 -10.42 -2.20 -9.29
CA ARG A 54 -11.72 -2.80 -8.99
C ARG A 54 -12.15 -3.81 -10.06
N VAL A 55 -11.95 -3.49 -11.34
CA VAL A 55 -12.26 -4.40 -12.46
C VAL A 55 -11.39 -5.65 -12.38
N ILE A 56 -10.08 -5.48 -12.19
CA ILE A 56 -9.11 -6.59 -12.05
C ILE A 56 -9.48 -7.50 -10.88
N GLN A 57 -9.80 -6.90 -9.73
CA GLN A 57 -10.19 -7.63 -8.53
C GLN A 57 -11.49 -8.40 -8.74
N THR A 58 -12.48 -7.77 -9.37
CA THR A 58 -13.78 -8.40 -9.67
C THR A 58 -13.58 -9.58 -10.60
N GLN A 59 -12.79 -9.42 -11.66
CA GLN A 59 -12.50 -10.50 -12.60
C GLN A 59 -11.76 -11.67 -11.93
N ALA A 60 -10.74 -11.38 -11.14
CA ALA A 60 -9.99 -12.41 -10.40
C ALA A 60 -10.89 -13.15 -9.39
N LEU A 61 -11.82 -12.43 -8.76
CA LEU A 61 -12.80 -13.02 -7.88
C LEU A 61 -13.90 -13.77 -8.64
N GLN A 62 -14.17 -13.57 -9.92
CA GLN A 62 -15.22 -14.35 -10.61
C GLN A 62 -14.75 -15.72 -11.08
N ASP A 63 -13.43 -15.91 -11.24
CA ASP A 63 -12.85 -17.17 -11.68
C ASP A 63 -13.07 -18.27 -10.64
N ARG A 64 -13.75 -19.37 -11.00
CA ARG A 64 -14.01 -20.50 -10.09
C ARG A 64 -13.18 -21.74 -10.41
N ASN A 65 -12.35 -21.67 -11.46
CA ASN A 65 -11.65 -22.84 -11.97
C ASN A 65 -10.20 -22.86 -11.49
N VAL A 66 -9.89 -23.73 -10.53
CA VAL A 66 -8.51 -23.98 -10.10
C VAL A 66 -7.83 -24.83 -11.17
N PRO A 67 -6.83 -24.29 -11.88
CA PRO A 67 -6.35 -24.91 -13.13
C PRO A 67 -5.48 -26.15 -12.91
N ASP A 68 -4.79 -26.25 -11.77
CA ASP A 68 -3.84 -27.33 -11.51
C ASP A 68 -3.74 -27.69 -10.01
N LYS A 69 -3.18 -28.88 -9.77
CA LYS A 69 -3.01 -29.45 -8.43
C LYS A 69 -2.08 -28.61 -7.54
N GLN A 70 -1.07 -27.96 -8.11
CA GLN A 70 -0.13 -27.16 -7.34
C GLN A 70 -0.84 -25.92 -6.77
N GLN A 71 -1.67 -25.26 -7.57
CA GLN A 71 -2.48 -24.12 -7.13
C GLN A 71 -3.53 -24.52 -6.10
N TRP A 72 -4.11 -25.72 -6.24
CA TRP A 72 -5.01 -26.31 -5.25
C TRP A 72 -4.33 -26.50 -3.89
N GLU A 73 -3.19 -27.20 -3.86
CA GLU A 73 -2.44 -27.44 -2.63
C GLU A 73 -1.91 -26.14 -2.01
N THR A 74 -1.48 -25.20 -2.84
CA THR A 74 -1.01 -23.89 -2.38
C THR A 74 -2.13 -23.11 -1.73
N ALA A 75 -3.33 -23.09 -2.33
CA ALA A 75 -4.50 -22.43 -1.75
C ALA A 75 -4.91 -23.04 -0.40
N ALA A 76 -4.81 -24.37 -0.26
CA ALA A 76 -5.08 -25.06 1.00
C ALA A 76 -4.08 -24.73 2.13
N ASN A 77 -2.81 -24.41 1.79
CA ASN A 77 -1.74 -24.25 2.79
C ASN A 77 -1.37 -22.79 3.13
N SER A 78 -1.49 -21.86 2.16
CA SER A 78 -0.82 -20.55 2.20
C SER A 78 -1.35 -19.58 3.25
N TRP A 79 -2.59 -19.75 3.70
CA TRP A 79 -3.27 -18.76 4.54
C TRP A 79 -2.96 -18.88 6.04
N SER A 80 -2.36 -19.99 6.47
CA SER A 80 -2.07 -20.27 7.89
C SER A 80 -1.19 -19.20 8.55
N LYS A 81 -0.30 -18.57 7.78
CA LYS A 81 0.66 -17.55 8.25
C LYS A 81 0.09 -16.13 8.30
N LEU A 82 -1.06 -15.85 7.67
CA LEU A 82 -1.60 -14.49 7.55
C LEU A 82 -2.41 -14.04 8.77
N PHE A 83 -2.75 -14.97 9.68
CA PHE A 83 -3.64 -14.69 10.80
C PHE A 83 -2.93 -14.45 12.14
N THR A 84 -1.63 -14.15 12.11
CA THR A 84 -0.87 -13.74 13.31
C THR A 84 -1.01 -12.25 13.51
N PHE A 85 -1.76 -11.86 14.54
CA PHE A 85 -1.78 -10.48 15.03
C PHE A 85 -0.47 -10.24 15.78
N GLN A 86 0.43 -9.44 15.22
CA GLN A 86 1.64 -8.99 15.90
C GLN A 86 1.68 -7.46 15.92
N GLY A 87 1.75 -6.90 17.12
CA GLY A 87 1.91 -5.48 17.40
C GLY A 87 2.39 -5.28 18.84
N SER A 88 3.11 -4.20 19.10
CA SER A 88 3.91 -3.99 20.33
C SER A 88 3.58 -2.70 21.12
N THR A 89 2.49 -1.98 20.82
CA THR A 89 2.16 -0.71 21.48
C THR A 89 1.21 -0.85 22.69
N ILE A 90 1.05 0.20 23.51
CA ILE A 90 0.15 0.20 24.68
C ILE A 90 -1.33 0.19 24.26
N GLU A 91 -1.69 0.90 23.19
CA GLU A 91 -3.01 0.84 22.56
C GLU A 91 -3.32 -0.58 22.06
N GLU A 92 -2.29 -1.31 21.63
CA GLU A 92 -2.38 -2.72 21.29
C GLU A 92 -2.66 -3.61 22.50
N LYS A 93 -2.29 -3.23 23.73
CA LYS A 93 -2.61 -4.02 24.94
C LYS A 93 -4.11 -4.04 25.23
N ASN A 94 -4.76 -2.88 25.17
CA ASN A 94 -6.21 -2.77 25.34
C ASN A 94 -6.94 -3.52 24.21
N ARG A 95 -6.44 -3.39 22.98
CA ARG A 95 -6.93 -4.13 21.82
C ARG A 95 -6.76 -5.63 21.97
N GLN A 96 -5.61 -6.13 22.40
CA GLN A 96 -5.35 -7.55 22.64
C GLN A 96 -6.28 -8.12 23.69
N GLN A 97 -6.53 -7.37 24.76
CA GLN A 97 -7.45 -7.80 25.82
C GLN A 97 -8.90 -7.85 25.32
N CYS A 98 -9.34 -6.84 24.57
CA CYS A 98 -10.63 -6.84 23.88
C CYS A 98 -10.76 -8.03 22.90
N VAL A 99 -9.74 -8.29 22.10
CA VAL A 99 -9.70 -9.44 21.18
C VAL A 99 -9.83 -10.76 21.93
N LYS A 100 -9.17 -10.93 23.06
CA LYS A 100 -9.28 -12.15 23.89
C LYS A 100 -10.72 -12.36 24.39
N GLU A 101 -11.37 -11.33 24.90
CA GLU A 101 -12.77 -11.42 25.35
C GLU A 101 -13.72 -11.74 24.19
N LEU A 102 -13.53 -11.11 23.03
CA LEU A 102 -14.32 -11.41 21.82
C LEU A 102 -14.07 -12.83 21.29
N GLN A 103 -12.83 -13.35 21.40
CA GLN A 103 -12.52 -14.74 21.06
C GLN A 103 -13.19 -15.73 22.02
N LYS A 104 -13.25 -15.43 23.32
CA LYS A 104 -14.01 -16.25 24.29
C LYS A 104 -15.49 -16.29 23.92
N LEU A 105 -16.08 -15.13 23.56
CA LEU A 105 -17.47 -15.06 23.10
C LEU A 105 -17.70 -15.95 21.86
N LEU A 106 -16.79 -15.93 20.88
CA LEU A 106 -16.86 -16.80 19.69
C LEU A 106 -16.82 -18.28 20.04
N LEU A 107 -15.92 -18.68 20.95
CA LEU A 107 -15.81 -20.07 21.40
C LEU A 107 -17.09 -20.52 22.11
N ASN A 108 -17.68 -19.66 22.94
CA ASN A 108 -18.96 -19.93 23.61
C ASN A 108 -20.09 -20.10 22.61
N ARG A 109 -20.20 -19.21 21.60
CA ARG A 109 -21.16 -19.36 20.49
C ARG A 109 -20.99 -20.71 19.77
N GLN A 110 -19.76 -21.10 19.48
CA GLN A 110 -19.47 -22.38 18.82
C GLN A 110 -19.87 -23.60 19.68
N GLN A 111 -19.77 -23.51 21.00
CA GLN A 111 -20.19 -24.59 21.91
C GLN A 111 -21.71 -24.71 21.98
N LEU A 112 -22.41 -23.57 22.02
CA LEU A 112 -23.88 -23.51 22.02
C LEU A 112 -24.49 -24.05 20.71
N ASP A 113 -23.84 -23.82 19.58
CA ASP A 113 -24.27 -24.38 18.28
C ASP A 113 -24.20 -25.91 18.23
N LYS A 114 -23.28 -26.53 18.99
CA LYS A 114 -23.15 -28.00 19.03
C LYS A 114 -24.25 -28.65 19.87
N THR A 115 -24.76 -27.96 20.88
CA THR A 115 -25.79 -28.47 21.79
C THR A 115 -27.20 -28.14 21.32
N THR A 116 -27.37 -27.08 20.53
CA THR A 116 -28.66 -26.59 20.05
C THR A 116 -28.74 -26.82 18.54
N LYS A 117 -29.56 -27.78 18.05
CA LYS A 117 -29.78 -28.07 16.61
C LYS A 117 -30.48 -26.93 15.83
N HIS A 118 -30.40 -25.69 16.30
CA HIS A 118 -30.82 -24.54 15.54
C HIS A 118 -29.63 -24.00 14.76
N ASN A 119 -29.82 -23.87 13.44
CA ASN A 119 -28.95 -23.10 12.57
C ASN A 119 -28.93 -21.64 13.04
N TYR A 120 -28.20 -21.36 14.13
CA TYR A 120 -27.70 -20.03 14.38
C TYR A 120 -26.71 -19.78 13.25
N THR A 121 -27.23 -19.19 12.18
CA THR A 121 -26.42 -18.50 11.19
C THR A 121 -25.51 -17.59 12.00
N PHE A 122 -24.20 -17.92 12.02
CA PHE A 122 -23.20 -17.24 12.83
C PHE A 122 -23.37 -15.73 12.60
N ARG A 123 -24.01 -15.03 13.55
CA ARG A 123 -24.42 -13.65 13.30
C ARG A 123 -23.15 -12.82 13.30
N SER A 124 -22.88 -12.18 12.16
CA SER A 124 -21.68 -11.34 11.96
C SER A 124 -21.71 -10.07 12.82
N ILE A 125 -22.80 -9.79 13.51
CA ILE A 125 -23.04 -8.61 14.34
C ILE A 125 -23.21 -9.05 15.81
N LEU A 126 -22.67 -8.24 16.74
CA LEU A 126 -22.89 -8.40 18.17
C LEU A 126 -24.28 -7.90 18.54
N ASP A 127 -24.98 -8.63 19.40
CA ASP A 127 -26.19 -8.12 20.03
C ASP A 127 -25.87 -7.11 21.14
N TYR A 128 -26.86 -6.29 21.53
CA TYR A 128 -26.72 -5.30 22.58
C TYR A 128 -26.30 -5.92 23.92
N ASP A 129 -26.85 -7.08 24.26
CA ASP A 129 -26.54 -7.80 25.50
C ASP A 129 -25.12 -8.36 25.50
N GLU A 130 -24.66 -8.89 24.36
CA GLU A 130 -23.29 -9.38 24.19
C GLU A 130 -22.28 -8.24 24.24
N LEU A 131 -22.58 -7.13 23.56
CA LEU A 131 -21.77 -5.91 23.59
C LEU A 131 -21.62 -5.39 25.02
N THR A 132 -22.73 -5.32 25.75
CA THR A 132 -22.76 -4.88 27.16
C THR A 132 -21.95 -5.82 28.04
N THR A 133 -22.05 -7.13 27.81
CA THR A 133 -21.31 -8.15 28.55
C THR A 133 -19.80 -8.02 28.32
N VAL A 134 -19.38 -7.92 27.04
CA VAL A 134 -17.97 -7.73 26.68
C VAL A 134 -17.42 -6.44 27.30
N LYS A 135 -18.17 -5.34 27.24
CA LYS A 135 -17.78 -4.07 27.84
C LYS A 135 -17.58 -4.16 29.36
N LYS A 136 -18.54 -4.76 30.08
CA LYS A 136 -18.44 -4.95 31.54
C LYS A 136 -17.24 -5.81 31.92
N ASN A 137 -16.96 -6.87 31.15
CA ASN A 137 -15.79 -7.73 31.37
C ASN A 137 -14.47 -6.97 31.16
N LEU A 138 -14.40 -6.09 30.16
CA LEU A 138 -13.22 -5.26 29.90
C LEU A 138 -13.02 -4.20 30.99
N GLN A 139 -14.10 -3.57 31.45
CA GLN A 139 -14.05 -2.62 32.57
C GLN A 139 -13.57 -3.28 33.86
N ALA A 140 -14.01 -4.51 34.15
CA ALA A 140 -13.51 -5.29 35.29
C ALA A 140 -12.00 -5.59 35.19
N GLN A 141 -11.45 -5.64 33.97
CA GLN A 141 -10.03 -5.81 33.68
C GLN A 141 -9.26 -4.48 33.59
N LYS A 142 -9.87 -3.36 34.00
CA LYS A 142 -9.33 -1.99 33.92
C LYS A 142 -9.04 -1.52 32.49
N VAL A 143 -9.77 -2.05 31.51
CA VAL A 143 -9.73 -1.61 30.11
C VAL A 143 -10.99 -0.82 29.80
N ASP A 144 -10.85 0.50 29.64
CA ASP A 144 -11.94 1.37 29.24
C ASP A 144 -11.92 1.59 27.73
N VAL A 145 -12.99 1.16 27.06
CA VAL A 145 -13.13 1.18 25.60
C VAL A 145 -14.57 1.53 25.21
N SER A 146 -14.73 2.20 24.07
CA SER A 146 -16.04 2.58 23.54
C SER A 146 -16.78 1.39 22.92
N ASN A 147 -18.10 1.50 22.80
CA ASN A 147 -18.94 0.51 22.13
C ASN A 147 -18.58 0.36 20.64
N ASP A 148 -18.26 1.48 19.98
CA ASP A 148 -17.84 1.49 18.58
C ASP A 148 -16.52 0.74 18.39
N PHE A 149 -15.56 0.94 19.29
CA PHE A 149 -14.29 0.23 19.28
C PHE A 149 -14.48 -1.30 19.41
N ILE A 150 -15.34 -1.74 20.32
CA ILE A 150 -15.66 -3.18 20.49
C ILE A 150 -16.31 -3.73 19.22
N SER A 151 -17.25 -2.98 18.63
CA SER A 151 -17.98 -3.39 17.42
C SER A 151 -17.07 -3.50 16.19
N ASP A 152 -16.18 -2.52 16.00
CA ASP A 152 -15.19 -2.53 14.93
C ASP A 152 -14.17 -3.66 15.09
N LEU A 153 -13.71 -3.92 16.32
CA LEU A 153 -12.84 -5.05 16.62
C LEU A 153 -13.55 -6.38 16.42
N TRP A 154 -14.82 -6.48 16.79
CA TRP A 154 -15.60 -7.69 16.57
C TRP A 154 -15.65 -8.06 15.10
N GLN A 155 -15.93 -7.11 14.20
CA GLN A 155 -15.94 -7.38 12.76
C GLN A 155 -14.62 -8.00 12.28
N ARG A 156 -13.48 -7.54 12.83
CA ARG A 156 -12.16 -8.08 12.49
C ARG A 156 -11.95 -9.47 13.08
N VAL A 157 -12.24 -9.65 14.37
CA VAL A 157 -12.06 -10.92 15.09
C VAL A 157 -12.94 -12.01 14.47
N TYR A 158 -14.21 -11.69 14.17
CA TYR A 158 -15.15 -12.58 13.51
C TYR A 158 -14.65 -13.01 12.12
N LYS A 159 -14.21 -12.07 11.26
CA LYS A 159 -13.67 -12.38 9.93
C LYS A 159 -12.45 -13.29 10.01
N ILE A 160 -11.51 -13.03 10.93
CA ILE A 160 -10.33 -13.88 11.13
C ILE A 160 -10.75 -15.28 11.59
N HIS A 161 -11.66 -15.38 12.55
CA HIS A 161 -12.16 -16.66 13.04
C HIS A 161 -12.86 -17.47 11.93
N PHE A 162 -13.72 -16.81 11.16
CA PHE A 162 -14.39 -17.40 9.98
C PHE A 162 -13.35 -17.94 8.98
N LEU A 163 -12.34 -17.14 8.62
CA LEU A 163 -11.29 -17.56 7.71
C LEU A 163 -10.46 -18.73 8.27
N LYS A 164 -10.10 -18.72 9.57
CA LYS A 164 -9.38 -19.84 10.20
C LYS A 164 -10.18 -21.13 10.18
N ARG A 165 -11.48 -21.07 10.46
CA ARG A 165 -12.38 -22.23 10.41
C ARG A 165 -12.45 -22.81 9.00
N ASN A 166 -12.65 -21.96 7.98
CA ASN A 166 -12.71 -22.42 6.59
C ASN A 166 -11.37 -22.98 6.13
N LEU A 167 -10.26 -22.39 6.56
CA LEU A 167 -8.92 -22.90 6.26
C LEU A 167 -8.69 -24.30 6.84
N SER A 168 -9.18 -24.58 8.06
CA SER A 168 -9.11 -25.92 8.63
C SER A 168 -9.77 -26.95 7.73
N THR A 169 -10.92 -26.63 7.14
CA THR A 169 -11.65 -27.48 6.19
C THR A 169 -10.87 -27.66 4.88
N CYS A 170 -10.15 -26.63 4.42
CA CYS A 170 -9.30 -26.75 3.22
C CYS A 170 -8.14 -27.74 3.37
N LEU A 171 -7.58 -27.87 4.57
CA LEU A 171 -6.45 -28.78 4.81
C LEU A 171 -6.86 -30.24 4.57
N ASP A 172 -8.09 -30.59 4.94
CA ASP A 172 -8.67 -31.91 4.67
C ASP A 172 -8.86 -32.11 3.15
N CYS A 173 -9.23 -31.05 2.45
CA CYS A 173 -9.43 -31.03 0.99
C CYS A 173 -8.15 -31.11 0.14
N ARG A 174 -6.94 -31.07 0.73
CA ARG A 174 -5.67 -30.96 -0.01
C ARG A 174 -5.46 -32.07 -1.06
N ARG A 175 -5.89 -33.31 -0.76
CA ARG A 175 -5.68 -34.48 -1.63
C ARG A 175 -6.77 -34.67 -2.70
N PHE A 176 -7.82 -33.85 -2.68
CA PHE A 176 -9.04 -34.07 -3.45
C PHE A 176 -9.11 -33.34 -4.80
N PHE A 177 -8.00 -32.78 -5.29
CA PHE A 177 -7.96 -32.10 -6.60
C PHE A 177 -8.49 -32.97 -7.76
N TYR A 178 -8.19 -34.27 -7.76
CA TYR A 178 -8.68 -35.19 -8.80
C TYR A 178 -10.22 -35.26 -8.85
N TYR A 179 -10.87 -35.32 -7.68
CA TYR A 179 -12.32 -35.36 -7.56
C TYR A 179 -12.96 -34.03 -7.99
N TYR A 180 -12.33 -32.92 -7.60
CA TYR A 180 -12.70 -31.58 -8.05
C TYR A 180 -12.68 -31.45 -9.58
N GLN A 181 -11.59 -31.88 -10.24
CA GLN A 181 -11.45 -31.78 -11.70
C GLN A 181 -12.47 -32.64 -12.47
N LYS A 182 -12.92 -33.75 -11.88
CA LYS A 182 -13.90 -34.66 -12.47
C LYS A 182 -15.36 -34.27 -12.18
N GLY A 183 -15.61 -33.22 -11.40
CA GLY A 183 -16.95 -32.81 -11.00
C GLY A 183 -17.67 -33.83 -10.12
N LEU A 184 -16.93 -34.68 -9.41
CA LEU A 184 -17.47 -35.74 -8.55
C LEU A 184 -17.80 -35.17 -7.15
N SER A 185 -18.79 -34.28 -7.09
CA SER A 185 -19.23 -33.59 -5.86
C SER A 185 -20.17 -34.45 -4.99
N ASP A 186 -20.82 -35.46 -5.59
CA ASP A 186 -21.94 -36.21 -4.97
C ASP A 186 -21.52 -37.17 -3.85
N GLN A 187 -20.22 -37.34 -3.57
CA GLN A 187 -19.71 -38.22 -2.50
C GLN A 187 -19.59 -37.53 -1.13
N GLY A 188 -20.17 -36.33 -0.96
CA GLY A 188 -20.09 -35.57 0.29
C GLY A 188 -18.76 -34.85 0.51
N LEU A 189 -17.92 -34.77 -0.53
CA LEU A 189 -16.66 -34.03 -0.54
C LEU A 189 -16.91 -32.63 -1.10
N ASP A 190 -17.32 -31.71 -0.23
CA ASP A 190 -17.43 -30.30 -0.59
C ASP A 190 -16.10 -29.57 -0.26
N CYS A 191 -15.36 -29.18 -1.30
CA CYS A 191 -14.10 -28.45 -1.18
C CYS A 191 -14.21 -27.01 -1.72
N HIS A 192 -15.39 -26.40 -1.66
CA HIS A 192 -15.63 -25.03 -2.09
C HIS A 192 -14.71 -24.00 -1.41
N GLU A 193 -14.28 -24.24 -0.16
CA GLU A 193 -13.37 -23.35 0.56
C GLU A 193 -12.01 -23.25 -0.14
N VAL A 194 -11.50 -24.33 -0.76
CA VAL A 194 -10.23 -24.29 -1.49
C VAL A 194 -10.33 -23.35 -2.69
N VAL A 195 -11.46 -23.40 -3.41
CA VAL A 195 -11.75 -22.49 -4.54
C VAL A 195 -11.85 -21.05 -4.05
N PHE A 196 -12.50 -20.82 -2.89
CA PHE A 196 -12.57 -19.49 -2.27
C PHE A 196 -11.19 -18.91 -1.95
N PHE A 197 -10.34 -19.69 -1.27
CA PHE A 197 -8.99 -19.23 -0.90
C PHE A 197 -8.06 -19.07 -2.10
N TRP A 198 -8.24 -19.89 -3.14
CA TRP A 198 -7.52 -19.72 -4.40
C TRP A 198 -7.91 -18.40 -5.07
N ARG A 199 -9.21 -18.10 -5.19
CA ARG A 199 -9.72 -16.82 -5.72
C ARG A 199 -9.17 -15.62 -4.97
N LEU A 200 -9.19 -15.69 -3.64
CA LEU A 200 -8.68 -14.62 -2.80
C LEU A 200 -7.17 -14.43 -3.01
N LYS A 201 -6.41 -15.53 -3.12
CA LYS A 201 -4.96 -15.50 -3.32
C LYS A 201 -4.62 -14.88 -4.66
N ARG A 202 -5.28 -15.37 -5.71
CA ARG A 202 -5.14 -14.87 -7.08
C ARG A 202 -5.51 -13.40 -7.18
N MET A 203 -6.61 -12.97 -6.54
CA MET A 203 -6.99 -11.56 -6.51
C MET A 203 -5.89 -10.69 -5.91
N ILE A 204 -5.32 -11.09 -4.77
CA ILE A 204 -4.23 -10.35 -4.13
C ILE A 204 -2.98 -10.31 -5.01
N GLU A 205 -2.58 -11.44 -5.60
CA GLU A 205 -1.41 -11.53 -6.47
C GLU A 205 -1.54 -10.65 -7.71
N ILE A 206 -2.67 -10.72 -8.41
CA ILE A 206 -2.92 -9.90 -9.60
C ILE A 206 -3.02 -8.42 -9.22
N THR A 207 -3.69 -8.09 -8.10
CA THR A 207 -3.76 -6.71 -7.59
C THR A 207 -2.38 -6.17 -7.28
N SER A 208 -1.53 -6.94 -6.58
CA SER A 208 -0.17 -6.53 -6.25
C SER A 208 0.66 -6.27 -7.51
N ASN A 209 0.52 -7.12 -8.53
CA ASN A 209 1.21 -6.93 -9.81
C ASN A 209 0.69 -5.69 -10.55
N ALA A 210 -0.63 -5.47 -10.57
CA ALA A 210 -1.25 -4.30 -11.18
C ALA A 210 -0.81 -3.00 -10.50
N ILE A 211 -0.77 -2.95 -9.16
CA ILE A 211 -0.26 -1.80 -8.39
C ILE A 211 1.21 -1.54 -8.74
N ARG A 212 2.05 -2.58 -8.78
CA ARG A 212 3.46 -2.44 -9.18
C ARG A 212 3.59 -1.85 -10.58
N GLN A 213 2.79 -2.32 -11.52
CA GLN A 213 2.77 -1.80 -12.89
C GLN A 213 2.27 -0.35 -12.95
N GLN A 214 1.21 0.00 -12.20
CA GLN A 214 0.72 1.37 -12.09
C GLN A 214 1.83 2.31 -11.60
N ILE A 215 2.53 1.93 -10.52
CA ILE A 215 3.63 2.72 -9.99
C ILE A 215 4.73 2.85 -11.04
N SER A 216 5.27 1.72 -11.50
CA SER A 216 6.49 1.69 -12.31
C SER A 216 6.30 2.27 -13.72
N ASN A 217 5.15 2.02 -14.35
CA ASN A 217 4.96 2.37 -15.76
C ASN A 217 4.20 3.68 -15.95
N ILE A 218 3.38 4.09 -14.97
CA ILE A 218 2.51 5.26 -15.09
C ILE A 218 2.98 6.33 -14.11
N GLU A 219 2.90 6.10 -12.80
CA GLU A 219 3.12 7.16 -11.82
C GLU A 219 4.57 7.65 -11.79
N THR A 220 5.57 6.77 -11.93
CA THR A 220 6.97 7.20 -12.06
C THR A 220 7.17 8.13 -13.25
N ARG A 221 6.62 7.80 -14.42
CA ARG A 221 6.76 8.62 -15.64
C ARG A 221 6.00 9.94 -15.56
N ARG A 222 4.85 9.95 -14.88
CA ARG A 222 4.08 11.18 -14.63
C ARG A 222 4.85 12.09 -13.68
N LEU A 223 5.37 11.55 -12.58
CA LEU A 223 6.20 12.29 -11.65
C LEU A 223 7.46 12.84 -12.32
N GLU A 224 8.15 12.06 -13.16
CA GLU A 224 9.30 12.54 -13.93
C GLU A 224 8.96 13.73 -14.85
N ARG A 225 7.78 13.71 -15.48
CA ARG A 225 7.32 14.83 -16.30
C ARG A 225 7.00 16.06 -15.46
N GLU A 226 6.31 15.86 -14.35
CA GLU A 226 5.98 16.93 -13.41
C GLU A 226 7.23 17.57 -12.81
N VAL A 227 8.27 16.78 -12.49
CA VAL A 227 9.57 17.29 -12.05
C VAL A 227 10.19 18.20 -13.11
N LYS A 228 10.13 17.83 -14.39
CA LYS A 228 10.64 18.67 -15.49
C LYS A 228 9.84 19.97 -15.61
N GLU A 229 8.51 19.88 -15.59
CA GLU A 229 7.63 21.05 -15.63
C GLU A 229 7.90 22.00 -14.45
N ILE A 230 8.08 21.46 -13.23
CA ILE A 230 8.43 22.25 -12.04
C ILE A 230 9.80 22.92 -12.20
N LEU A 231 10.79 22.22 -12.74
CA LEU A 231 12.12 22.79 -13.00
C LEU A 231 12.05 23.91 -14.06
N ASP A 232 11.24 23.74 -15.09
CA ASP A 232 11.01 24.77 -16.11
C ASP A 232 10.32 26.00 -15.48
N ASP A 233 9.29 25.78 -14.66
CA ASP A 233 8.61 26.84 -13.90
C ASP A 233 9.62 27.61 -13.02
N PHE A 234 10.47 26.88 -12.27
CA PHE A 234 11.50 27.48 -11.43
C PHE A 234 12.57 28.22 -12.22
N ASN A 235 12.88 27.78 -13.45
CA ASN A 235 13.83 28.47 -14.30
C ASN A 235 13.27 29.78 -14.88
N THR A 236 11.94 29.91 -15.03
CA THR A 236 11.31 31.16 -15.47
C THR A 236 11.26 32.24 -14.39
N ASP A 237 11.29 31.86 -13.11
CA ASP A 237 11.33 32.80 -11.98
C ASP A 237 12.79 33.09 -11.58
N GLU A 238 13.34 34.18 -12.11
CA GLU A 238 14.71 34.63 -11.81
C GLU A 238 14.92 34.91 -10.31
N THR A 239 13.88 35.34 -9.58
CA THR A 239 14.00 35.61 -8.14
C THR A 239 14.08 34.32 -7.33
N LEU A 240 13.25 33.34 -7.67
CA LEU A 240 13.30 32.02 -7.06
C LEU A 240 14.62 31.32 -7.41
N LYS A 241 15.04 31.37 -8.67
CA LYS A 241 16.30 30.78 -9.13
C LYS A 241 17.52 31.36 -8.41
N ALA A 242 17.62 32.69 -8.32
CA ALA A 242 18.67 33.36 -7.54
C ALA A 242 18.59 33.01 -6.04
N ASN A 243 17.38 32.69 -5.55
CA ASN A 243 17.20 32.29 -4.17
C ASN A 243 17.63 30.85 -3.87
N LEU A 244 17.46 29.93 -4.83
CA LEU A 244 17.72 28.50 -4.70
C LEU A 244 19.12 28.07 -5.09
N LEU A 245 19.76 28.79 -6.02
CA LEU A 245 21.12 28.51 -6.47
C LEU A 245 22.05 29.61 -5.96
N LYS A 246 22.54 29.45 -4.73
CA LYS A 246 23.37 30.44 -4.05
C LYS A 246 24.77 29.91 -3.73
N GLY A 247 25.72 30.84 -3.58
CA GLY A 247 27.03 30.61 -3.00
C GLY A 247 28.18 31.03 -3.91
N LYS A 248 29.39 31.10 -3.33
CA LYS A 248 30.59 31.64 -3.99
C LYS A 248 30.90 31.02 -5.36
N ARG A 249 30.58 29.74 -5.55
CA ARG A 249 30.77 29.03 -6.83
C ARG A 249 29.78 29.50 -7.91
N VAL A 250 28.56 29.87 -7.51
CA VAL A 250 27.55 30.44 -8.41
C VAL A 250 27.96 31.87 -8.79
N ASP A 251 28.34 32.68 -7.81
CA ASP A 251 28.80 34.05 -8.02
C ASP A 251 29.99 34.09 -9.00
N LEU A 252 31.00 33.25 -8.76
CA LEU A 252 32.17 33.14 -9.63
C LEU A 252 31.82 32.65 -11.04
N ALA A 253 30.85 31.74 -11.17
CA ALA A 253 30.40 31.26 -12.47
C ALA A 253 29.65 32.36 -13.25
N GLU A 254 28.86 33.20 -12.56
CA GLU A 254 28.23 34.36 -13.18
C GLU A 254 29.26 35.39 -13.63
N GLU A 255 30.26 35.71 -12.80
CA GLU A 255 31.35 36.60 -13.17
C GLU A 255 32.12 36.07 -14.39
N LEU A 256 32.47 34.79 -14.41
CA LEU A 256 33.11 34.13 -15.55
C LEU A 256 32.27 34.23 -16.82
N LYS A 257 30.94 34.09 -16.71
CA LYS A 257 30.02 34.24 -17.85
C LYS A 257 30.04 35.67 -18.39
N ARG A 258 30.03 36.69 -17.50
CA ARG A 258 30.14 38.10 -17.90
C ARG A 258 31.48 38.38 -18.58
N VAL A 259 32.59 37.85 -18.04
CA VAL A 259 33.93 38.01 -18.64
C VAL A 259 33.98 37.40 -20.04
N ARG A 260 33.43 36.19 -20.24
CA ARG A 260 33.36 35.57 -21.57
C ARG A 260 32.56 36.39 -22.57
N GLN A 261 31.42 36.93 -22.16
CA GLN A 261 30.62 37.81 -23.03
C GLN A 261 31.40 39.07 -23.45
N VAL A 262 32.17 39.65 -22.53
CA VAL A 262 33.05 40.79 -22.85
C VAL A 262 34.14 40.37 -23.84
N GLN A 263 34.75 39.20 -23.65
CA GLN A 263 35.75 38.66 -24.58
C GLN A 263 35.17 38.42 -25.98
N GLU A 264 34.01 37.77 -26.10
CA GLU A 264 33.32 37.54 -27.37
C GLU A 264 33.03 38.87 -28.09
N LYS A 265 32.55 39.89 -27.36
CA LYS A 265 32.29 41.23 -27.93
C LYS A 265 33.56 41.95 -28.38
N LEU A 266 34.66 41.77 -27.64
CA LEU A 266 35.96 42.32 -28.03
C LEU A 266 36.52 41.62 -29.27
N GLU A 267 36.37 40.29 -29.38
CA GLU A 267 36.75 39.53 -30.57
C GLU A 267 35.93 39.95 -31.80
N GLU A 268 34.60 40.09 -31.65
CA GLU A 268 33.73 40.65 -32.70
C GLU A 268 34.20 42.04 -33.14
N PHE A 269 34.57 42.90 -32.20
CA PHE A 269 35.08 44.25 -32.48
C PHE A 269 36.44 44.24 -33.19
N ILE A 270 37.37 43.38 -32.79
CA ILE A 270 38.68 43.22 -33.45
C ILE A 270 38.50 42.73 -34.88
N VAL A 271 37.58 41.78 -35.10
CA VAL A 271 37.26 41.29 -36.45
C VAL A 271 36.68 42.43 -37.31
N ALA A 272 35.72 43.20 -36.79
CA ALA A 272 35.14 44.34 -37.48
C ALA A 272 36.20 45.41 -37.85
N LEU A 273 37.11 45.72 -36.92
CA LEU A 273 38.22 46.65 -37.17
C LEU A 273 39.20 46.15 -38.24
N ASN A 274 39.48 44.84 -38.28
CA ASN A 274 40.35 44.27 -39.30
C ASN A 274 39.69 44.20 -40.68
N THR A 275 38.36 44.18 -40.76
CA THR A 275 37.62 44.25 -42.03
C THR A 275 37.45 45.68 -42.57
N GLU A 276 37.67 46.72 -41.75
CA GLU A 276 37.64 48.13 -42.17
C GLU A 276 39.00 48.68 -42.66
N LYS A 277 40.06 47.85 -42.65
CA LYS A 277 41.37 48.14 -43.27
C LYS A 277 41.52 47.44 -44.61
#